data_AF-A0AA40SU87-F1
#
_entry.id   AF-A0AA40SU87-F1
#
_cell.length_a   1.000
_cell.length_b   1.000
_cell.length_c   1.000
_cell.angle_alpha   90.00
_cell.angle_beta   90.00
_cell.angle_gamma   90.00
#
_symmetry.space_group_name_H-M   'P 1'
#
loop_
_entity.id
_entity.type
_entity.pdbx_description
1 polymer ?
#
loop_
_entity_poly.entity_id
_entity_poly.type
_entity_poly.pdbx_seq_one_letter_code
_entity_poly.pdbx_strand_id
1 'polypeptide(L)' 'MIQDFQLNPSFNIHFDGMKYHAKIHFDDAFETEAEEIPESDMATLATKVSNRWRQYLLHIVNKYRQ' A
#
# COMPACT_ATOMS: atom_id res chain seq x y z
N MET A 1 -1.12 12.43 8.44
CA MET A 1 -0.25 13.02 7.40
C MET A 1 0.56 11.86 6.82
N ILE A 2 0.98 11.94 5.56
CA ILE A 2 1.70 10.83 4.91
C ILE A 2 3.13 10.87 5.42
N GLN A 3 3.58 9.77 6.00
CA GLN A 3 4.93 9.68 6.52
C GLN A 3 5.88 9.19 5.43
N ASP A 4 5.51 8.11 4.73
CA ASP A 4 6.25 7.58 3.58
C ASP A 4 5.40 6.64 2.70
N PHE A 5 5.74 6.53 1.41
CA PHE A 5 5.26 5.50 0.50
C PHE A 5 6.45 4.69 0.01
N GLN A 6 6.54 3.43 0.45
CA GLN A 6 7.64 2.55 0.07
C GLN A 6 7.16 1.51 -0.94
N LEU A 7 7.82 1.50 -2.09
CA LEU A 7 7.75 0.43 -3.07
C LEU A 7 9.08 -0.32 -3.03
N ASN A 8 9.09 -1.46 -2.35
CA ASN A 8 10.31 -2.26 -2.17
C ASN A 8 10.34 -3.37 -3.23
N PRO A 9 11.18 -3.26 -4.28
CA PRO A 9 11.39 -4.36 -5.21
C PRO A 9 12.11 -5.50 -4.48
N SER A 10 11.61 -6.72 -4.63
CA SER A 10 12.25 -7.94 -4.17
C SER A 10 12.28 -8.95 -5.31
N PHE A 11 13.43 -9.60 -5.52
CA PHE A 11 13.53 -10.68 -6.50
C PHE A 11 12.97 -11.96 -5.88
N ASN A 12 11.95 -12.57 -6.49
CA ASN A 12 11.37 -13.82 -5.99
C ASN A 12 11.88 -15.02 -6.79
N ILE A 13 12.79 -15.77 -6.18
CA ILE A 13 13.43 -16.96 -6.77
C ILE A 13 12.47 -18.10 -7.13
N HIS A 14 11.25 -18.12 -6.58
CA HIS A 14 10.25 -19.16 -6.87
C HIS A 14 9.42 -18.84 -8.13
N PHE A 15 9.41 -17.57 -8.55
CA PHE A 15 8.63 -17.09 -9.69
C PHE A 15 9.51 -16.54 -10.83
N ASP A 16 10.84 -16.63 -10.70
CA ASP A 16 11.85 -16.11 -11.64
C ASP A 16 11.51 -14.70 -12.14
N GLY A 17 11.16 -13.80 -11.21
CA GLY A 17 10.67 -12.46 -11.53
C GLY A 17 10.69 -11.51 -10.35
N MET A 18 10.56 -10.20 -10.63
CA MET A 18 10.47 -9.19 -9.57
C MET A 18 9.08 -9.16 -8.96
N LYS A 19 9.05 -8.95 -7.66
CA LYS A 19 7.85 -8.60 -6.91
C LYS A 19 8.03 -7.22 -6.31
N TYR A 20 6.93 -6.50 -6.13
CA TYR A 20 6.93 -5.27 -5.36
C TYR A 20 6.14 -5.49 -4.08
N HIS A 21 6.74 -5.12 -2.96
CA HIS A 21 6.04 -4.95 -1.70
C HIS A 21 5.71 -3.47 -1.55
N ALA A 22 4.42 -3.14 -1.62
CA ALA A 22 3.94 -1.79 -1.39
C ALA A 22 3.51 -1.65 0.08
N LYS A 23 4.11 -0.71 0.81
CA LYS A 23 3.68 -0.32 2.15
C LYS A 23 3.47 1.18 2.22
N ILE A 24 2.28 1.59 2.66
CA ILE A 24 1.95 3.00 2.87
C ILE A 24 1.98 3.25 4.37
N HIS A 25 2.84 4.17 4.80
CA HIS A 25 2.98 4.57 6.19
C HIS A 25 2.22 5.87 6.44
N PHE A 26 1.27 5.81 7.37
CA PHE A 26 0.49 6.95 7.82
C PHE A 26 0.88 7.29 9.26
N ASP A 27 1.02 8.59 9.58
CA ASP A 27 1.50 9.07 10.89
C ASP A 27 0.64 8.62 12.09
N ASP A 28 -0.61 8.26 11.85
CA ASP A 28 -1.66 8.12 12.85
C ASP A 28 -2.01 6.66 13.11
N ALA A 29 -1.04 5.85 13.54
CA ALA A 29 -1.19 4.44 13.95
C ALA A 29 -1.98 3.54 12.97
N PHE A 30 -2.24 4.03 11.76
CA PHE A 30 -2.98 3.36 10.71
C PHE A 30 -1.98 2.50 9.95
N GLU A 31 -1.69 1.34 10.52
CA GLU A 31 -0.83 0.34 9.90
C GLU A 31 -1.65 -0.51 8.94
N THR A 32 -1.17 -0.61 7.70
CA THR A 32 -1.68 -1.57 6.73
C THR A 32 -0.65 -2.69 6.56
N GLU A 33 -1.12 -3.93 6.47
CA GLU A 33 -0.25 -5.07 6.20
C GLU A 33 0.45 -4.90 4.84
N ALA A 34 1.69 -5.38 4.72
CA ALA A 34 2.38 -5.39 3.44
C ALA A 34 1.72 -6.42 2.52
N GLU A 35 1.37 -6.01 1.30
CA GLU A 35 0.81 -6.91 0.29
C GLU A 35 1.82 -7.17 -0.82
N GLU A 36 1.93 -8.43 -1.25
CA GLU A 36 2.71 -8.81 -2.43
C GLU A 36 1.94 -8.48 -3.71
N ILE A 37 2.61 -7.83 -4.65
CA ILE A 37 2.08 -7.51 -5.98
C ILE A 37 3.11 -7.92 -7.04
N PRO A 38 2.75 -8.78 -8.01
CA PRO A 38 3.62 -9.12 -9.13
C PRO A 38 3.97 -7.89 -9.97
N GLU A 39 5.21 -7.80 -10.48
CA GLU A 39 5.68 -6.68 -11.31
C GLU A 39 4.86 -6.46 -12.59
N SER A 40 4.31 -7.54 -13.17
CA SER A 40 3.54 -7.48 -14.42
C SER A 40 2.16 -6.83 -14.29
N ASP A 41 1.69 -6.53 -13.07
CA ASP A 41 0.33 -6.04 -12.83
C ASP A 41 0.26 -4.64 -12.20
N MET A 42 0.78 -3.67 -12.95
CA MET A 42 0.76 -2.24 -12.58
C MET A 42 -0.65 -1.69 -12.37
N ALA A 43 -1.65 -2.23 -13.08
CA ALA A 43 -3.05 -1.83 -12.92
C ALA A 43 -3.61 -2.27 -11.56
N THR A 44 -3.31 -3.50 -11.13
CA THR A 44 -3.64 -3.98 -9.79
C THR A 44 -2.89 -3.19 -8.72
N LEU A 45 -1.61 -2.87 -8.94
CA LEU A 45 -0.86 -2.01 -8.02
C LEU A 45 -1.54 -0.65 -7.83
N ALA A 46 -1.85 0.05 -8.93
CA ALA A 46 -2.52 1.35 -8.88
C ALA A 46 -3.88 1.28 -8.19
N THR A 47 -4.66 0.21 -8.46
CA THR A 47 -5.97 -0.02 -7.84
C THR A 47 -5.85 -0.23 -6.33
N LYS A 48 -4.90 -1.06 -5.88
CA LYS A 48 -4.67 -1.34 -4.45
C LYS A 48 -4.21 -0.11 -3.69
N VAL A 49 -3.26 0.65 -4.24
CA VAL A 49 -2.80 1.92 -3.66
C VAL A 49 -3.97 2.89 -3.52
N SER A 50 -4.78 3.05 -4.57
CA SER A 50 -5.97 3.93 -4.55
C SER A 50 -7.00 3.52 -3.50
N ASN A 51 -7.25 2.22 -3.34
CA ASN A 51 -8.17 1.71 -2.32
C ASN A 51 -7.67 1.97 -0.90
N ARG A 52 -6.36 1.83 -0.64
CA ARG A 52 -5.77 2.15 0.67
C ARG A 52 -5.89 3.63 1.00
N TRP A 53 -5.66 4.52 0.03
CA TRP A 53 -5.92 5.96 0.19
C TRP A 53 -7.37 6.25 0.58
N ARG A 54 -8.31 5.61 -0.10
CA ARG A 54 -9.74 5.78 0.20
C ARG A 54 -10.08 5.35 1.63
N GLN A 55 -9.57 4.21 2.08
CA GLN A 55 -9.79 3.72 3.45
C GLN A 55 -9.22 4.69 4.49
N TYR A 56 -8.01 5.20 4.26
CA TYR A 56 -7.39 6.18 5.14
C TYR A 56 -8.21 7.48 5.25
N LEU A 57 -8.64 8.04 4.12
CA LEU A 57 -9.46 9.25 4.11
C LEU A 57 -10.79 9.04 4.85
N LEU A 58 -11.43 7.87 4.68
CA LEU A 58 -12.64 7.52 5.44
C LEU A 58 -12.37 7.40 6.94
N HIS A 59 -11.23 6.82 7.34
CA HIS A 59 -10.82 6.75 8.74
C HIS A 59 -10.68 8.14 9.35
N ILE A 60 -9.96 9.07 8.67
CA ILE A 60 -9.83 10.47 9.09
C ILE A 60 -11.21 11.10 9.25
N VAL A 61 -12.05 11.03 8.21
CA VAL A 61 -13.39 11.66 8.21
C VAL A 61 -14.21 11.15 9.40
N ASN A 62 -14.17 9.85 9.69
CA ASN A 62 -14.90 9.27 10.81
C ASN A 62 -14.32 9.67 12.17
N LYS A 63 -12.98 9.74 12.30
CA LYS A 63 -12.27 10.13 13.53
C LYS A 63 -12.59 11.55 13.97
N TYR A 64 -12.68 12.49 13.03
CA TYR A 64 -12.95 13.91 13.30
C TYR A 64 -14.44 14.29 13.27
N ARG A 65 -15.33 13.32 12.99
CA ARG A 65 -16.79 13.51 13.07
C ARG A 65 -17.35 13.24 14.47
N GLN A 66 -16.57 12.54 15.31
CA GLN A 66 -16.83 12.36 16.74
C GLN A 66 -16.32 13.57 17.51
#